data_AF-A0A7S2XD76-F1
#
_entry.id   AF-A0A7S2XD76-F1
#
_cell.length_a   1.000
_cell.length_b   1.000
_cell.length_c   1.000
_cell.angle_alpha   90.00
_cell.angle_beta   90.00
_cell.angle_gamma   90.00
#
_symmetry.space_group_name_H-M   'P 1'
#
loop_
_entity.id
_entity.type
_entity.pdbx_description
1 polymer ?
#
loop_
_entity_poly.entity_id
_entity_poly.type
_entity_poly.pdbx_seq_one_letter_code
_entity_poly.pdbx_strand_id
1 'polypeptide(L)'
;DKLLSEGKSPYVIPVGGSNALGTWGYLLFVEELLQQIDETGRGFDRVILATGSGGTATGIALGFALSGAGINVDCFGVCDDPGYFYHMADDISKGMGVTLG
;
A
#
# COMPACT_ATOMS: atom_id res chain seq x y z
N ASP A 1 16.18 15.25 13.98
CA ASP A 1 17.05 15.87 15.00
C ASP A 1 16.95 17.39 15.07
N LYS A 2 17.22 18.13 13.99
CA LYS A 2 17.16 19.61 14.01
C LYS A 2 15.87 20.20 14.59
N LEU A 3 14.71 19.75 14.12
CA LEU A 3 13.41 20.26 14.59
C LEU A 3 13.14 19.92 16.07
N LEU A 4 13.60 18.74 16.53
CA LEU A 4 13.47 18.33 17.93
C LEU A 4 14.36 19.20 18.84
N SER A 5 15.59 19.51 18.41
CA SER A 5 16.49 20.41 19.15
C SER A 5 15.97 21.85 19.23
N GLU A 6 15.08 22.25 18.32
CA GLU A 6 14.39 23.54 18.33
C GLU A 6 13.11 23.52 19.22
N GLY A 7 12.83 22.42 19.93
CA GLY A 7 11.65 22.28 20.78
C GLY A 7 10.34 22.10 20.01
N LYS A 8 10.39 21.70 18.73
CA LYS A 8 9.22 21.45 17.89
C LYS A 8 8.79 19.98 17.93
N SER A 9 7.55 19.73 17.53
CA SER A 9 6.98 18.38 17.38
C SER A 9 6.76 18.04 15.90
N PRO A 10 7.79 17.56 15.18
CA PRO A 10 7.65 17.22 13.77
C PRO A 10 6.82 15.94 13.57
N TYR A 11 6.00 15.93 12.52
CA TYR A 11 5.38 14.71 12.01
C TYR A 11 6.25 14.13 10.89
N VAL A 12 6.76 12.91 11.09
CA VAL A 12 7.65 12.26 10.12
C VAL A 12 6.80 11.58 9.05
N ILE A 13 6.96 12.03 7.80
CA ILE A 13 6.42 11.37 6.62
C ILE A 13 7.56 10.54 6.03
N PRO A 14 7.48 9.20 5.99
CA PRO A 14 8.53 8.37 5.43
C PRO A 14 8.58 8.51 3.91
N VAL A 15 9.62 7.93 3.31
CA VAL A 15 9.78 7.87 1.85
C VAL A 15 8.50 7.35 1.20
N GLY A 16 8.01 8.07 0.20
CA GLY A 16 6.78 7.74 -0.53
C GLY A 16 5.51 7.73 0.33
N GLY A 17 5.52 8.27 1.55
CA GLY A 17 4.38 8.20 2.47
C GLY A 17 4.00 6.77 2.87
N SER A 18 4.93 5.82 2.72
CA SER A 18 4.70 4.40 2.96
C SER A 18 4.70 4.09 4.46
N ASN A 19 3.54 4.27 5.07
CA ASN A 19 3.23 3.87 6.44
C ASN A 19 1.78 3.38 6.53
N ALA A 20 1.39 2.90 7.70
CA ALA A 20 0.04 2.43 7.95
C ALA A 20 -1.05 3.45 7.58
N LEU A 21 -0.86 4.73 7.90
CA LEU A 21 -1.85 5.78 7.58
C LEU A 21 -1.94 6.07 6.08
N GLY A 22 -0.81 6.26 5.40
CA GLY A 22 -0.77 6.54 3.97
C GLY A 22 -1.33 5.39 3.12
N THR A 23 -1.23 4.16 3.63
CA THR A 23 -1.73 2.96 2.96
C THR A 23 -3.27 2.94 2.85
N TRP A 24 -3.99 3.64 3.72
CA TRP A 24 -5.45 3.78 3.61
C TRP A 24 -5.89 4.40 2.28
N GLY A 25 -5.10 5.30 1.69
CA GLY A 25 -5.42 5.88 0.38
C GLY A 25 -5.53 4.81 -0.71
N TYR A 26 -4.74 3.74 -0.62
CA TYR A 26 -4.76 2.64 -1.58
C TYR A 26 -5.85 1.61 -1.29
N LEU A 27 -6.28 1.46 -0.04
CA LEU A 27 -7.50 0.71 0.29
C LEU A 27 -8.73 1.37 -0.36
N LEU A 28 -8.85 2.70 -0.21
CA LEU A 28 -9.93 3.48 -0.81
C LEU A 28 -9.84 3.46 -2.33
N PHE A 29 -8.64 3.48 -2.91
CA PHE A 29 -8.45 3.27 -4.35
C PHE A 29 -9.02 1.93 -4.82
N VAL A 30 -8.79 0.83 -4.08
CA VAL A 30 -9.37 -0.47 -4.44
C VAL A 30 -10.89 -0.43 -4.37
N GLU A 31 -11.46 0.19 -3.33
CA GLU A 31 -12.91 0.38 -3.23
C GLU A 31 -13.47 1.15 -4.45
N GLU A 32 -12.84 2.28 -4.81
CA GLU A 32 -13.20 3.09 -5.97
C GLU A 32 -13.12 2.27 -7.27
N LEU A 33 -12.06 1.49 -7.43
CA LEU A 33 -11.83 0.68 -8.62
C LEU A 33 -12.87 -0.44 -8.76
N LEU A 34 -13.28 -1.09 -7.67
CA LEU A 34 -14.33 -2.09 -7.69
C LEU A 34 -15.70 -1.47 -8.04
N GLN A 35 -16.01 -0.29 -7.51
CA GLN A 35 -17.21 0.45 -7.92
C GLN A 35 -17.21 0.76 -9.42
N GLN A 36 -16.08 1.18 -9.98
CA GLN A 36 -15.94 1.43 -11.42
C GLN A 36 -16.10 0.15 -12.26
N ILE A 37 -15.62 -1.00 -11.78
CA ILE A 37 -15.86 -2.30 -12.44
C ILE A 37 -17.36 -2.60 -12.50
N ASP A 38 -18.07 -2.42 -11.38
CA ASP A 38 -19.51 -2.68 -11.29
C ASP A 38 -20.31 -1.72 -12.20
N GLU A 39 -19.97 -0.43 -12.21
CA GLU A 39 -20.64 0.58 -13.03
C GLU A 39 -20.43 0.38 -14.53
N THR A 40 -19.22 -0.02 -14.93
CA THR A 40 -18.86 -0.16 -16.35
C THR A 40 -19.11 -1.56 -16.90
N GLY A 41 -19.28 -2.57 -16.03
CA GLY A 41 -19.32 -3.99 -16.38
C GLY A 41 -18.00 -4.51 -16.97
N ARG A 42 -16.89 -3.76 -16.81
CA ARG A 42 -15.57 -4.11 -17.35
C ARG A 42 -14.65 -4.59 -16.24
N GLY A 43 -14.56 -5.92 -16.09
CA GLY A 43 -13.65 -6.56 -15.15
C GLY A 43 -12.22 -6.73 -15.68
N PHE A 44 -11.32 -7.04 -14.76
CA PHE A 44 -9.95 -7.48 -15.04
C PHE A 44 -9.51 -8.41 -13.90
N ASP A 45 -8.56 -9.31 -14.19
CA ASP A 45 -8.10 -10.32 -13.23
C ASP A 45 -6.80 -9.92 -12.51
N ARG A 46 -6.18 -8.80 -12.92
CA ARG A 46 -4.84 -8.41 -12.49
C ARG A 46 -4.59 -6.91 -12.53
N VAL A 47 -3.92 -6.40 -11.51
CA VAL A 47 -3.31 -5.07 -11.45
C VAL A 47 -1.79 -5.21 -11.51
N ILE A 48 -1.14 -4.36 -12.31
CA ILE A 48 0.32 -4.34 -12.48
C ILE A 48 0.83 -2.96 -12.11
N LEU A 49 1.87 -2.89 -11.28
CA LEU A 49 2.44 -1.62 -10.85
C LEU A 49 3.94 -1.68 -10.57
N ALA A 50 4.60 -0.52 -10.66
CA ALA A 50 5.93 -0.32 -10.13
C ALA A 50 5.87 -0.11 -8.60
N THR A 51 6.88 -0.58 -7.87
CA THR A 51 7.01 -0.37 -6.42
C THR A 51 8.41 0.13 -6.05
N GLY A 52 8.47 1.25 -5.34
CA GLY A 52 9.72 1.87 -4.87
C GLY A 52 9.82 1.87 -3.35
N SER A 53 8.82 2.42 -2.65
CA SER A 53 8.80 2.46 -1.18
C SER A 53 7.85 1.42 -0.56
N GLY A 54 7.19 0.58 -1.35
CA GLY A 54 6.34 -0.53 -0.88
C GLY A 54 4.90 -0.18 -0.47
N GLY A 55 4.59 1.06 -0.09
CA GLY A 55 3.26 1.42 0.43
C GLY A 55 2.12 1.24 -0.57
N THR A 56 2.32 1.63 -1.83
CA THR A 56 1.34 1.44 -2.91
C THR A 56 1.00 -0.02 -3.14
N ALA A 57 2.03 -0.87 -3.29
CA ALA A 57 1.89 -2.30 -3.46
C ALA A 57 1.14 -2.94 -2.28
N THR A 58 1.54 -2.59 -1.05
CA THR A 58 0.95 -3.14 0.17
C THR A 58 -0.53 -2.79 0.28
N GLY A 59 -0.89 -1.52 0.06
CA GLY A 59 -2.27 -1.08 0.19
C GLY A 59 -3.20 -1.66 -0.87
N ILE A 60 -2.76 -1.75 -2.12
CA ILE A 60 -3.55 -2.36 -3.18
C ILE A 60 -3.71 -3.87 -2.94
N ALA A 61 -2.63 -4.57 -2.59
CA ALA A 61 -2.68 -6.00 -2.28
C ALA A 61 -3.61 -6.29 -1.09
N LEU A 62 -3.49 -5.52 -0.01
CA LEU A 62 -4.37 -5.64 1.15
C LEU A 62 -5.83 -5.33 0.78
N GLY A 63 -6.07 -4.29 -0.02
CA GLY A 63 -7.41 -3.90 -0.45
C GLY A 63 -8.12 -5.01 -1.23
N PHE A 64 -7.44 -5.63 -2.19
CA PHE A 64 -8.01 -6.76 -2.94
C PHE A 64 -8.15 -8.03 -2.09
N ALA A 65 -7.22 -8.28 -1.15
CA ALA A 65 -7.35 -9.39 -0.22
C ALA A 65 -8.59 -9.24 0.69
N LEU A 66 -8.85 -8.02 1.17
CA LEU A 66 -10.00 -7.72 2.04
C LEU A 66 -11.33 -7.69 1.27
N SER A 67 -11.33 -7.27 0.01
CA SER A 67 -12.54 -7.24 -0.80
C SER A 67 -13.00 -8.62 -1.26
N GLY A 68 -12.09 -9.60 -1.32
CA GLY A 68 -12.38 -10.93 -1.85
C GLY A 68 -12.62 -10.97 -3.37
N ALA A 69 -12.26 -9.91 -4.09
CA ALA A 69 -12.51 -9.78 -5.53
C ALA A 69 -11.70 -10.77 -6.40
N GLY A 70 -10.72 -11.48 -5.82
CA GLY A 70 -9.92 -12.48 -6.55
C GLY A 70 -8.97 -11.88 -7.59
N ILE A 71 -8.71 -10.57 -7.53
CA ILE A 71 -7.82 -9.85 -8.43
C ILE A 71 -6.37 -9.97 -7.94
N ASN A 72 -5.47 -10.37 -8.83
CA ASN A 72 -4.05 -10.51 -8.51
C ASN A 72 -3.29 -9.18 -8.64
N VAL A 73 -2.23 -9.01 -7.85
CA VAL A 73 -1.39 -7.80 -7.88
C VAL A 73 0.05 -8.18 -8.18
N ASP A 74 0.56 -7.73 -9.33
CA ASP A 74 1.98 -7.88 -9.68
C ASP A 74 2.75 -6.58 -9.48
N CYS A 75 3.78 -6.67 -8.64
CA CYS A 75 4.62 -5.52 -8.31
C CYS A 75 6.01 -5.70 -8.90
N PHE A 76 6.51 -4.66 -9.57
CA PHE A 76 7.84 -4.60 -10.13
C PHE A 76 8.69 -3.61 -9.32
N GLY A 77 9.65 -4.15 -8.55
CA GLY A 77 10.59 -3.36 -7.76
C GLY A 77 11.49 -2.52 -8.65
N VAL A 78 11.63 -1.22 -8.35
CA VAL A 78 12.43 -0.29 -9.16
C VAL A 78 13.73 0.20 -8.50
N CYS A 79 13.94 -0.08 -7.22
CA CYS A 79 15.11 0.40 -6.47
C CYS A 79 15.75 -0.65 -5.55
N ASP A 80 14.96 -1.53 -4.95
CA ASP A 80 15.41 -2.50 -3.95
C ASP A 80 15.09 -3.95 -4.38
N ASP A 81 15.41 -4.92 -3.52
CA ASP A 81 15.14 -6.34 -3.73
C ASP A 81 13.77 -6.78 -3.16
N PRO A 82 13.25 -7.95 -3.56
CA PRO A 82 11.96 -8.45 -3.07
C PRO A 82 11.85 -8.54 -1.54
N GLY A 83 12.94 -8.88 -0.83
CA GLY A 83 12.93 -9.01 0.63
C GLY A 83 12.61 -7.70 1.32
N TYR A 84 13.18 -6.58 0.84
CA TYR A 84 12.84 -5.24 1.32
C TYR A 84 11.34 -4.96 1.20
N PHE A 85 10.73 -5.27 0.05
CA PHE A 85 9.31 -5.01 -0.17
C PHE A 85 8.40 -5.88 0.69
N TYR A 86 8.76 -7.15 0.91
CA TYR A 86 8.02 -8.01 1.82
C TYR A 86 8.10 -7.53 3.28
N HIS A 87 9.28 -7.11 3.73
CA HIS A 87 9.43 -6.50 5.06
C HIS A 87 8.61 -5.21 5.22
N MET A 88 8.60 -4.36 4.19
CA MET A 88 7.79 -3.16 4.20
C MET A 88 6.29 -3.48 4.27
N ALA A 89 5.84 -4.48 3.51
CA ALA A 89 4.45 -4.93 3.56
C ALA A 89 4.07 -5.43 4.95
N ASP A 90 4.92 -6.26 5.58
CA ASP A 90 4.70 -6.75 6.95
C ASP A 90 4.63 -5.62 7.97
N ASP A 91 5.55 -4.66 7.92
CA ASP A 91 5.61 -3.55 8.87
C ASP A 91 4.42 -2.61 8.73
N ILE A 92 4.03 -2.31 7.49
CA ILE A 92 2.83 -1.51 7.20
C ILE A 92 1.59 -2.25 7.69
N SER A 93 1.43 -3.53 7.36
CA SER A 93 0.28 -4.33 7.79
C SER A 93 0.18 -4.42 9.32
N LYS A 94 1.29 -4.65 10.02
CA LYS A 94 1.34 -4.61 11.49
C LYS A 94 0.90 -3.26 12.03
N GLY A 95 1.37 -2.16 11.43
CA GLY A 95 0.95 -0.81 11.80
C GLY A 95 -0.54 -0.53 11.55
N MET A 96 -1.17 -1.28 10.64
CA MET A 96 -2.62 -1.26 10.41
C MET A 96 -3.39 -2.22 11.32
N GLY A 97 -2.72 -3.01 12.17
CA GLY A 97 -3.35 -4.01 13.02
C GLY A 97 -3.76 -5.30 12.28
N VAL A 98 -3.18 -5.55 11.11
CA VAL A 98 -3.44 -6.74 10.28
C VAL A 98 -2.16 -7.58 10.19
N THR A 99 -2.29 -8.91 10.20
CA THR A 99 -1.16 -9.80 9.93
C THR A 99 -1.38 -10.45 8.57
N LEU A 100 -0.43 -10.28 7.65
CA LEU A 100 -0.38 -11.06 6.41
C LEU A 100 0.10 -12.47 6.80
N GLY A 101 -0.71 -13.48 6.49
CA GLY A 101 -0.45 -14.88 6.83
C GLY A 101 0.55 -15.56 5.90
#